data_AF-A0A7Z0IK38-F1
#
_entry.id   AF-A0A7Z0IK38-F1
#
_cell.length_a   1.000
_cell.length_b   1.000
_cell.length_c   1.000
_cell.angle_alpha   90.00
_cell.angle_beta   90.00
_cell.angle_gamma   90.00
#
_symmetry.space_group_name_H-M   'P 1'
#
loop_
_entity.id
_entity.type
_entity.pdbx_description
1 polymer ?
#
loop_
_entity_poly.entity_id
_entity_poly.type
_entity_poly.pdbx_seq_one_letter_code
_entity_poly.pdbx_strand_id
1 'polypeptide(L)'
;MSWMDGARRVGGWLWVFGGLACQLVGGFAFAVWPGWITGTVLVAIGLLGIATLPRVAERLGRIPRVLGIVVAVLLAVSLLGAVADRFGLFGPAGSPGVSWGNWPAFVAYTAGLLPGLPAPAVTVAAIAATIAEAVLGVALIVGWQRRWVGKAAAGLFAVYLVAMLPSVGAGEVVRYGVPMLIGGALLVSATPRFDRREAPAYA
;
A
#
# COMPACT_ATOMS: atom_id res chain seq x y z
N MET A 1 22.46 10.82 8.00
CA MET A 1 21.12 10.17 7.97
C MET A 1 20.07 10.91 7.12
N SER A 2 20.14 12.25 6.99
CA SER A 2 19.20 13.06 6.18
C SER A 2 19.16 12.70 4.69
N TRP A 3 20.29 12.32 4.10
CA TRP A 3 20.37 11.88 2.69
C TRP A 3 19.46 10.67 2.39
N MET A 4 19.43 9.69 3.31
CA MET A 4 18.56 8.51 3.17
C MET A 4 17.08 8.85 3.29
N ASP A 5 16.71 9.91 4.02
CA ASP A 5 15.35 10.45 4.06
C ASP A 5 14.99 11.14 2.74
N GLY A 6 15.94 11.87 2.13
CA GLY A 6 15.80 12.46 0.81
C GLY A 6 15.55 11.43 -0.30
N ALA A 7 16.39 10.39 -0.39
CA ALA A 7 16.26 9.33 -1.39
C ALA A 7 14.90 8.62 -1.33
N ARG A 8 14.34 8.42 -0.13
CA ARG A 8 13.01 7.82 0.06
C ARG A 8 11.88 8.74 -0.35
N ARG A 9 11.98 10.05 -0.11
CA ARG A 9 10.96 11.00 -0.59
C ARG A 9 10.95 11.05 -2.11
N VAL A 10 12.12 11.12 -2.73
CA VAL A 10 12.25 11.09 -4.19
C VAL A 10 11.69 9.80 -4.76
N GLY A 11 12.10 8.63 -4.22
CA GLY A 11 11.53 7.34 -4.61
C GLY A 11 10.02 7.28 -4.40
N GLY A 12 9.52 7.77 -3.27
CA GLY A 12 8.10 7.86 -2.98
C GLY A 12 7.34 8.70 -4.01
N TRP A 13 7.84 9.87 -4.38
CA TRP A 13 7.22 10.71 -5.41
C TRP A 13 7.23 10.04 -6.79
N LEU A 14 8.35 9.43 -7.18
CA LEU A 14 8.44 8.70 -8.46
C LEU A 14 7.36 7.62 -8.55
N TRP A 15 7.19 6.84 -7.49
CA TRP A 15 6.15 5.80 -7.42
C TRP A 15 4.73 6.36 -7.33
N VAL A 16 4.49 7.45 -6.59
CA VAL A 16 3.15 8.06 -6.51
C VAL A 16 2.74 8.67 -7.84
N PHE A 17 3.58 9.50 -8.45
CA PHE A 17 3.22 10.19 -9.70
C PHE A 17 3.29 9.26 -10.91
N GLY A 18 4.30 8.39 -10.98
CA GLY A 18 4.37 7.34 -11.99
C GLY A 18 3.23 6.33 -11.85
N GLY A 19 2.88 5.97 -10.62
CA GLY A 19 1.73 5.11 -10.32
C GLY A 19 0.40 5.75 -10.68
N LEU A 20 0.22 7.05 -10.42
CA LEU A 20 -0.97 7.79 -10.85
C LEU A 20 -1.08 7.85 -12.38
N ALA A 21 0.02 8.10 -13.08
CA ALA A 21 0.03 8.04 -14.54
C ALA A 21 -0.32 6.64 -15.05
N CYS A 22 0.25 5.59 -14.45
CA CYS A 22 -0.09 4.20 -14.73
C CYS A 22 -1.58 3.91 -14.46
N GLN A 23 -2.15 4.46 -13.38
CA GLN A 23 -3.55 4.31 -13.03
C GLN A 23 -4.49 4.96 -14.05
N LEU A 24 -4.17 6.17 -14.49
CA LEU A 24 -4.97 6.90 -15.46
C LEU A 24 -4.87 6.25 -16.84
N VAL A 25 -3.65 6.03 -17.34
CA VAL A 25 -3.43 5.41 -18.66
C VAL A 25 -3.96 3.99 -18.69
N GLY A 26 -3.61 3.18 -17.69
CA GLY A 26 -4.05 1.79 -17.58
C GLY A 26 -5.56 1.66 -17.34
N GLY A 27 -6.15 2.57 -16.58
CA GLY A 27 -7.60 2.57 -16.33
C GLY A 27 -8.41 2.72 -17.61
N PHE A 28 -7.98 3.62 -18.49
CA PHE A 28 -8.56 3.74 -19.84
C PHE A 28 -8.17 2.58 -20.76
N ALA A 29 -6.89 2.19 -20.78
CA ALA A 29 -6.39 1.17 -21.70
C ALA A 29 -6.99 -0.23 -21.45
N PHE A 30 -7.22 -0.61 -20.20
CA PHE A 30 -7.77 -1.90 -19.82
C PHE A 30 -9.26 -1.85 -19.48
N ALA A 31 -9.88 -0.66 -19.45
CA ALA A 31 -11.23 -0.43 -18.95
C ALA A 31 -11.44 -0.98 -17.51
N VAL A 32 -10.40 -0.94 -16.68
CA VAL A 32 -10.42 -1.44 -15.30
C VAL A 32 -10.10 -0.29 -14.35
N TRP A 33 -11.02 0.00 -13.44
CA TRP A 33 -10.84 1.02 -12.42
C TRP A 33 -10.77 0.38 -11.03
N PRO A 34 -10.02 0.98 -10.09
CA PRO A 34 -10.03 0.54 -8.71
C PRO A 34 -11.43 0.67 -8.12
N GLY A 35 -11.82 -0.27 -7.26
CA GLY A 35 -13.03 -0.13 -6.46
C GLY A 35 -12.96 1.11 -5.55
N TRP A 36 -14.09 1.54 -5.02
CA TRP A 36 -14.19 2.77 -4.22
C TRP A 36 -13.26 2.78 -2.99
N ILE A 37 -13.03 1.62 -2.37
CA ILE A 37 -12.08 1.46 -1.24
C ILE A 37 -10.67 1.80 -1.72
N THR A 38 -10.17 1.07 -2.72
CA THR A 38 -8.84 1.29 -3.30
C THR A 38 -8.69 2.71 -3.82
N GLY A 39 -9.69 3.22 -4.56
CA GLY A 39 -9.70 4.59 -5.06
C GLY A 39 -9.52 5.63 -3.96
N THR A 40 -10.17 5.47 -2.81
CA THR A 40 -10.01 6.36 -1.65
C THR A 40 -8.58 6.35 -1.11
N VAL A 41 -7.97 5.17 -1.02
CA VAL A 41 -6.57 5.01 -0.60
C VAL A 41 -5.63 5.70 -1.59
N LEU A 42 -5.85 5.51 -2.89
CA LEU A 42 -5.03 6.12 -3.94
C LEU A 42 -5.13 7.65 -3.92
N VAL A 43 -6.32 8.21 -3.70
CA VAL A 43 -6.50 9.66 -3.55
C VAL A 43 -5.72 10.18 -2.34
N ALA A 44 -5.83 9.53 -1.17
CA ALA A 44 -5.08 9.92 0.02
C ALA A 44 -3.56 9.88 -0.20
N ILE A 45 -3.07 8.86 -0.91
CA ILE A 45 -1.66 8.75 -1.31
C ILE A 45 -1.25 9.89 -2.26
N GLY A 46 -2.07 10.21 -3.25
CA GLY A 46 -1.83 11.33 -4.16
C GLY A 46 -1.75 12.67 -3.43
N LEU A 47 -2.68 12.92 -2.50
CA LEU A 47 -2.69 14.11 -1.64
C LEU A 47 -1.43 14.18 -0.77
N LEU A 48 -1.00 13.06 -0.18
CA LEU A 48 0.26 13.00 0.56
C LEU A 48 1.47 13.27 -0.35
N GLY A 49 1.48 12.74 -1.57
CA GLY A 49 2.50 13.01 -2.58
C GLY A 49 2.65 14.50 -2.85
N ILE A 50 1.55 15.20 -3.09
CA ILE A 50 1.54 16.66 -3.33
C ILE A 50 1.95 17.42 -2.06
N ALA A 51 1.37 17.08 -0.91
CA ALA A 51 1.63 17.77 0.35
C ALA A 51 3.09 17.65 0.80
N THR A 52 3.77 16.57 0.44
CA THR A 52 5.18 16.36 0.80
C THR A 52 6.17 17.06 -0.12
N LEU A 53 5.73 17.62 -1.27
CA LEU A 53 6.60 18.40 -2.15
C LEU A 53 7.22 19.60 -1.40
N PRO A 54 8.51 19.94 -1.60
CA PRO A 54 9.20 20.92 -0.75
C PRO A 54 8.48 22.27 -0.62
N ARG A 55 8.11 22.87 -1.77
CA ARG A 55 7.41 24.16 -1.84
C ARG A 55 6.01 24.15 -1.22
N VAL A 56 5.37 22.97 -1.16
CA VAL A 56 4.02 22.80 -0.63
C VAL A 56 4.10 22.52 0.87
N ALA A 57 5.00 21.64 1.29
CA ALA A 57 5.23 21.28 2.68
C ALA A 57 5.59 22.51 3.54
N GLU A 58 6.41 23.42 3.01
CA GLU A 58 6.75 24.69 3.65
C GLU A 58 5.52 25.55 3.94
N ARG A 59 4.54 25.57 3.03
CA ARG A 59 3.29 26.34 3.17
C ARG A 59 2.28 25.66 4.10
N LEU A 60 2.24 24.33 4.07
CA LEU A 60 1.21 23.55 4.76
C LEU A 60 1.59 23.11 6.18
N GLY A 61 2.84 23.34 6.62
CA GLY A 61 3.29 23.10 7.99
C GLY A 61 3.05 21.66 8.46
N ARG A 62 2.05 21.46 9.33
CA ARG A 62 1.76 20.15 9.96
C ARG A 62 0.96 19.19 9.06
N ILE A 63 0.36 19.64 7.97
CA ILE A 63 -0.55 18.83 7.14
C ILE A 63 0.13 17.57 6.55
N PRO A 64 1.34 17.62 5.97
CA PRO A 64 1.98 16.42 5.40
C PRO A 64 2.20 15.34 6.46
N ARG A 65 2.43 15.75 7.71
CA ARG A 65 2.56 14.85 8.87
C ARG A 65 1.24 14.15 9.17
N VAL A 66 0.13 14.89 9.23
CA VAL A 66 -1.21 14.33 9.46
C VAL A 66 -1.61 13.40 8.32
N LEU A 67 -1.44 13.82 7.07
CA LEU A 67 -1.70 12.98 5.90
C LEU A 67 -0.85 11.71 5.91
N GLY A 68 0.41 11.78 6.34
CA GLY A 68 1.26 10.59 6.48
C GLY A 68 0.71 9.58 7.49
N ILE A 69 0.08 10.04 8.58
CA ILE A 69 -0.59 9.17 9.54
C ILE A 69 -1.86 8.56 8.91
N VAL A 70 -2.67 9.37 8.25
CA VAL A 70 -3.89 8.93 7.58
C VAL A 70 -3.57 7.85 6.55
N VAL A 71 -2.58 8.09 5.67
CA VAL A 71 -2.15 7.11 4.67
C VAL A 71 -1.59 5.84 5.34
N ALA A 72 -0.84 5.95 6.44
CA ALA A 72 -0.35 4.77 7.16
C ALA A 72 -1.51 3.90 7.67
N VAL A 73 -2.55 4.51 8.24
CA VAL A 73 -3.74 3.81 8.72
C VAL A 73 -4.53 3.21 7.55
N LEU A 74 -4.71 3.96 6.46
CA LEU A 74 -5.40 3.45 5.27
C LEU A 74 -4.69 2.23 4.66
N LEU A 75 -3.36 2.30 4.49
CA LEU A 75 -2.56 1.15 4.05
C LEU A 75 -2.70 -0.04 5.00
N ALA A 76 -2.72 0.21 6.30
CA ALA A 76 -2.90 -0.85 7.28
C ALA A 76 -4.26 -1.52 7.20
N VAL A 77 -5.33 -0.72 7.09
CA VAL A 77 -6.70 -1.22 6.92
C VAL A 77 -6.82 -1.99 5.61
N SER A 78 -6.16 -1.57 4.53
CA SER A 78 -6.11 -2.34 3.28
C SER A 78 -5.43 -3.70 3.46
N LEU A 79 -4.28 -3.76 4.13
CA LEU A 79 -3.56 -5.01 4.39
C LEU A 79 -4.38 -5.95 5.29
N LEU A 80 -4.91 -5.44 6.39
CA LEU A 80 -5.73 -6.23 7.32
C LEU A 80 -7.08 -6.62 6.71
N GLY A 81 -7.65 -5.76 5.88
CA GLY A 81 -8.86 -6.05 5.10
C GLY A 81 -8.61 -7.20 4.14
N ALA A 82 -7.49 -7.21 3.42
CA ALA A 82 -7.11 -8.32 2.55
C ALA A 82 -6.98 -9.65 3.33
N VAL A 83 -6.38 -9.60 4.53
CA VAL A 83 -6.31 -10.74 5.45
C VAL A 83 -7.70 -11.19 5.90
N ALA A 84 -8.58 -10.25 6.24
CA ALA A 84 -9.93 -10.58 6.68
C ALA A 84 -10.79 -11.18 5.54
N ASP A 85 -10.61 -10.67 4.32
CA ASP A 85 -11.35 -11.10 3.12
C ASP A 85 -11.11 -12.58 2.79
N ARG A 86 -9.86 -13.05 2.83
CA ARG A 86 -9.54 -14.47 2.61
C ARG A 86 -10.01 -15.40 3.73
N PHE A 87 -10.41 -14.87 4.89
CA PHE A 87 -11.08 -15.63 5.94
C PHE A 87 -12.61 -15.43 5.94
N GLY A 88 -13.15 -14.76 4.91
CA GLY A 88 -14.59 -14.66 4.65
C GLY A 88 -15.31 -13.58 5.46
N LEU A 89 -14.60 -12.62 6.08
CA LEU A 89 -15.23 -11.60 6.92
C LEU A 89 -16.22 -10.72 6.15
N PHE A 90 -16.01 -10.51 4.85
CA PHE A 90 -16.83 -9.65 4.00
C PHE A 90 -17.86 -10.40 3.15
N GLY A 91 -17.99 -11.72 3.36
CA GLY A 91 -18.90 -12.58 2.62
C GLY A 91 -18.20 -13.58 1.70
N PRO A 92 -18.98 -14.44 1.00
CA PRO A 92 -18.44 -15.48 0.14
C PRO A 92 -17.81 -14.92 -1.13
N ALA A 93 -16.91 -15.72 -1.74
CA ALA A 93 -16.30 -15.43 -3.03
C ALA A 93 -17.34 -15.04 -4.09
N GLY A 94 -17.06 -13.99 -4.86
CA GLY A 94 -17.97 -13.46 -5.88
C GLY A 94 -19.00 -12.45 -5.37
N SER A 95 -19.06 -12.18 -4.06
CA SER A 95 -19.90 -11.10 -3.52
C SER A 95 -19.36 -9.72 -3.94
N PRO A 96 -20.21 -8.70 -4.10
CA PRO A 96 -19.77 -7.34 -4.41
C PRO A 96 -18.77 -6.82 -3.36
N GLY A 97 -17.59 -6.39 -3.80
CA GLY A 97 -16.54 -5.86 -2.91
C GLY A 97 -15.69 -6.93 -2.20
N VAL A 98 -15.90 -8.21 -2.49
CA VAL A 98 -15.07 -9.33 -2.01
C VAL A 98 -14.04 -9.72 -3.07
N SER A 99 -12.76 -9.81 -2.70
CA SER A 99 -11.70 -10.18 -3.63
C SER A 99 -11.54 -11.70 -3.74
N TRP A 100 -11.47 -12.39 -2.60
CA TRP A 100 -11.31 -13.84 -2.49
C TRP A 100 -12.42 -14.48 -1.68
N GLY A 101 -12.80 -13.90 -0.53
CA GLY A 101 -13.92 -14.37 0.31
C GLY A 101 -13.72 -15.73 1.02
N ASN A 102 -12.67 -16.49 0.68
CA ASN A 102 -12.25 -17.69 1.39
C ASN A 102 -10.81 -18.07 1.07
N TRP A 103 -10.24 -18.95 1.89
CA TRP A 103 -8.84 -19.36 1.79
C TRP A 103 -8.54 -20.13 0.50
N PRO A 104 -9.36 -21.11 0.06
CA PRO A 104 -9.13 -21.79 -1.23
C PRO A 104 -9.06 -20.84 -2.43
N ALA A 105 -9.96 -19.86 -2.53
CA ALA A 105 -9.94 -18.87 -3.59
C ALA A 105 -8.67 -18.00 -3.56
N PHE A 106 -8.21 -17.64 -2.37
CA PHE A 106 -6.94 -16.91 -2.20
C PHE A 106 -5.72 -17.75 -2.61
N VAL A 107 -5.66 -19.02 -2.23
CA VAL A 107 -4.58 -19.93 -2.64
C VAL A 107 -4.59 -20.14 -4.16
N ALA A 108 -5.77 -20.30 -4.78
CA ALA A 108 -5.90 -20.40 -6.23
C ALA A 108 -5.42 -19.12 -6.93
N TYR A 109 -5.77 -17.93 -6.41
CA TYR A 109 -5.25 -16.67 -6.92
C TYR A 109 -3.72 -16.58 -6.79
N THR A 110 -3.18 -16.99 -5.63
CA THR A 110 -1.74 -17.03 -5.37
C THR A 110 -1.01 -17.97 -6.33
N ALA A 111 -1.62 -19.10 -6.71
CA ALA A 111 -1.09 -20.00 -7.75
C ALA A 111 -0.99 -19.28 -9.11
N GLY A 112 -1.98 -18.45 -9.44
CA GLY A 112 -1.96 -17.60 -10.64
C GLY A 112 -0.81 -16.61 -10.64
N LEU A 113 -0.44 -16.05 -9.48
CA LEU A 113 0.69 -15.12 -9.34
C LEU A 113 2.07 -15.79 -9.48
N LEU A 114 2.13 -17.10 -9.25
CA LEU A 114 3.36 -17.86 -9.09
C LEU A 114 3.40 -19.04 -10.06
N PRO A 115 3.36 -18.79 -11.39
CA PRO A 115 3.31 -19.85 -12.38
C PRO A 115 4.55 -20.75 -12.28
N GLY A 116 4.34 -22.07 -12.32
CA GLY A 116 5.40 -23.07 -12.28
C GLY A 116 5.82 -23.54 -10.88
N LEU A 117 5.27 -22.97 -9.80
CA LEU A 117 5.49 -23.46 -8.44
C LEU A 117 4.54 -24.63 -8.09
N PRO A 118 5.01 -25.68 -7.40
CA PRO A 118 4.15 -26.78 -6.96
C PRO A 118 3.21 -26.33 -5.84
N ALA A 119 2.06 -27.00 -5.70
CA ALA A 119 1.00 -26.63 -4.76
C ALA A 119 1.45 -26.38 -3.30
N PRO A 120 2.39 -27.17 -2.71
CA PRO A 120 2.90 -26.88 -1.38
C PRO A 120 3.64 -25.54 -1.29
N ALA A 121 4.42 -25.19 -2.31
CA ALA A 121 5.17 -23.93 -2.35
C ALA A 121 4.23 -22.72 -2.50
N VAL A 122 3.16 -22.84 -3.31
CA VAL A 122 2.10 -21.83 -3.40
C VAL A 122 1.43 -21.61 -2.04
N THR A 123 1.14 -22.70 -1.31
CA THR A 123 0.52 -22.61 0.01
C THR A 123 1.44 -21.91 1.02
N VAL A 124 2.75 -22.21 0.99
CA VAL A 124 3.74 -21.52 1.82
C VAL A 124 3.80 -20.03 1.49
N ALA A 125 3.80 -19.67 0.21
CA ALA A 125 3.76 -18.27 -0.22
C ALA A 125 2.47 -17.55 0.25
N ALA A 126 1.31 -18.20 0.14
CA ALA A 126 0.03 -17.67 0.62
C ALA A 126 0.03 -17.40 2.14
N ILE A 127 0.59 -18.33 2.92
CA ILE A 127 0.76 -18.18 4.37
C ILE A 127 1.74 -17.04 4.68
N ALA A 128 2.89 -17.01 4.02
CA ALA A 128 3.91 -15.99 4.22
C ALA A 128 3.38 -14.59 3.92
N ALA A 129 2.65 -14.43 2.80
CA ALA A 129 1.98 -13.18 2.45
C ALA A 129 0.98 -12.76 3.54
N THR A 130 0.13 -13.70 4.01
CA THR A 130 -0.87 -13.41 5.05
C THR A 130 -0.23 -12.96 6.35
N ILE A 131 0.83 -13.63 6.81
CA ILE A 131 1.56 -13.24 8.02
C ILE A 131 2.21 -11.86 7.83
N ALA A 132 2.86 -11.62 6.68
CA ALA A 132 3.51 -10.35 6.39
C ALA A 132 2.51 -9.19 6.39
N GLU A 133 1.36 -9.34 5.71
CA GLU A 133 0.30 -8.33 5.68
C GLU A 133 -0.30 -8.08 7.06
N ALA A 134 -0.56 -9.13 7.85
CA ALA A 134 -1.10 -9.00 9.19
C ALA A 134 -0.14 -8.25 10.12
N VAL A 135 1.14 -8.65 10.14
CA VAL A 135 2.17 -8.03 10.98
C VAL A 135 2.40 -6.57 10.57
N LEU A 136 2.54 -6.29 9.26
CA LEU A 136 2.76 -4.93 8.78
C LEU A 136 1.54 -4.05 8.98
N GLY A 137 0.33 -4.57 8.77
CA GLY A 137 -0.92 -3.85 9.03
C GLY A 137 -1.03 -3.45 10.49
N VAL A 138 -0.87 -4.38 11.43
CA VAL A 138 -0.89 -4.06 12.86
C VAL A 138 0.21 -3.06 13.22
N ALA A 139 1.44 -3.25 12.71
CA ALA A 139 2.56 -2.35 13.00
C ALA A 139 2.35 -0.92 12.47
N LEU A 140 1.69 -0.76 11.32
CA LEU A 140 1.32 0.53 10.75
C LEU A 140 0.26 1.25 11.59
N ILE A 141 -0.76 0.55 12.11
CA ILE A 141 -1.78 1.10 13.01
C ILE A 141 -1.16 1.56 14.33
N VAL A 142 -0.39 0.67 14.98
CA VAL A 142 0.31 0.98 16.24
C VAL A 142 1.27 2.16 16.04
N GLY A 143 1.79 2.31 14.82
CA GLY A 143 2.71 3.38 14.46
C GLY A 143 4.12 3.17 15.03
N TRP A 144 4.40 1.98 15.58
CA TRP A 144 5.72 1.56 16.03
C TRP A 144 6.68 1.50 14.84
N GLN A 145 7.91 2.01 15.00
CA GLN A 145 8.92 1.94 13.95
C GLN A 145 8.45 2.33 12.52
N ARG A 146 7.49 3.28 12.39
CA ARG A 146 6.88 3.74 11.12
C ARG A 146 7.85 3.90 9.93
N ARG A 147 9.04 4.43 10.19
CA ARG A 147 10.13 4.54 9.21
C ARG A 147 10.54 3.19 8.60
N TRP A 148 10.67 2.15 9.41
CA TRP A 148 11.05 0.80 8.98
C TRP A 148 9.86 0.01 8.48
N VAL A 149 8.71 0.13 9.16
CA VAL A 149 7.48 -0.55 8.75
C VAL A 149 7.01 -0.07 7.36
N GLY A 150 7.06 1.24 7.09
CA GLY A 150 6.72 1.78 5.76
C GLY A 150 7.65 1.28 4.65
N LYS A 151 8.95 1.08 4.93
CA LYS A 151 9.88 0.46 3.98
C LYS A 151 9.53 -1.01 3.73
N ALA A 152 9.24 -1.76 4.79
CA ALA A 152 8.87 -3.17 4.68
C ALA A 152 7.56 -3.34 3.90
N ALA A 153 6.56 -2.48 4.13
CA ALA A 153 5.33 -2.43 3.36
C ALA A 153 5.59 -2.09 1.89
N ALA A 154 6.44 -1.10 1.60
CA ALA A 154 6.84 -0.80 0.21
C ALA A 154 7.52 -2.01 -0.46
N GLY A 155 8.38 -2.72 0.26
CA GLY A 155 9.01 -3.96 -0.21
C GLY A 155 8.00 -5.06 -0.49
N LEU A 156 7.01 -5.25 0.38
CA LEU A 156 5.94 -6.22 0.19
C LEU A 156 5.11 -5.90 -1.07
N PHE A 157 4.69 -4.65 -1.23
CA PHE A 157 3.96 -4.23 -2.45
C PHE A 157 4.82 -4.35 -3.71
N ALA A 158 6.13 -4.14 -3.62
CA ALA A 158 7.04 -4.37 -4.75
C ALA A 158 7.14 -5.87 -5.12
N VAL A 159 7.16 -6.78 -4.14
CA VAL A 159 7.07 -8.23 -4.39
C VAL A 159 5.76 -8.57 -5.10
N TYR A 160 4.63 -8.00 -4.68
CA TYR A 160 3.36 -8.18 -5.38
C TYR A 160 3.39 -7.65 -6.80
N LEU A 161 3.96 -6.46 -7.04
CA LEU A 161 4.10 -5.91 -8.38
C LEU A 161 4.92 -6.84 -9.30
N VAL A 162 6.06 -7.33 -8.81
CA VAL A 162 6.93 -8.26 -9.57
C VAL A 162 6.24 -9.58 -9.85
N ALA A 163 5.42 -10.09 -8.92
CA ALA A 163 4.63 -11.29 -9.14
C ALA A 163 3.49 -11.05 -10.13
N MET A 164 2.73 -9.96 -9.99
CA MET A 164 1.52 -9.69 -10.76
C MET A 164 1.79 -9.35 -12.22
N LEU A 165 2.80 -8.51 -12.49
CA LEU A 165 3.02 -7.96 -13.83
C LEU A 165 3.24 -9.04 -14.92
N PRO A 166 4.09 -10.08 -14.71
CA PRO A 166 4.27 -11.15 -15.70
C PRO A 166 3.18 -12.24 -15.65
N SER A 167 2.36 -12.29 -14.60
CA SER A 167 1.42 -13.40 -14.37
C SER A 167 -0.03 -13.05 -14.72
N VAL A 168 -0.64 -12.16 -13.94
CA VAL A 168 -2.03 -11.72 -14.09
C VAL A 168 -2.15 -10.45 -14.94
N GLY A 169 -1.00 -9.84 -15.27
CA GLY A 169 -0.90 -8.73 -16.22
C GLY A 169 -1.15 -7.35 -15.61
N ALA A 170 -0.95 -6.32 -16.45
CA ALA A 170 -1.02 -4.93 -16.04
C ALA A 170 -2.43 -4.46 -15.63
N GLY A 171 -3.49 -5.09 -16.14
CA GLY A 171 -4.88 -4.76 -15.78
C GLY A 171 -5.16 -4.97 -14.28
N GLU A 172 -4.67 -6.07 -13.69
CA GLU A 172 -4.83 -6.32 -12.25
C GLU A 172 -3.91 -5.40 -11.42
N VAL A 173 -2.71 -5.09 -11.91
CA VAL A 173 -1.82 -4.10 -11.26
C VAL A 173 -2.52 -2.74 -11.16
N VAL A 174 -3.24 -2.33 -12.20
CA VAL A 174 -4.05 -1.11 -12.25
C VAL A 174 -5.30 -1.23 -11.37
N ARG A 175 -5.97 -2.37 -11.32
CA ARG A 175 -7.13 -2.60 -10.43
C ARG A 175 -6.79 -2.37 -8.96
N TYR A 176 -5.64 -2.85 -8.52
CA TYR A 176 -5.19 -2.73 -7.13
C TYR A 176 -4.33 -1.49 -6.87
N GLY A 177 -3.97 -0.72 -7.90
CA GLY A 177 -3.17 0.51 -7.76
C GLY A 177 -1.78 0.27 -7.14
N VAL A 178 -1.18 -0.90 -7.36
CA VAL A 178 0.02 -1.37 -6.64
C VAL A 178 1.19 -0.37 -6.69
N PRO A 179 1.53 0.28 -7.82
CA PRO A 179 2.60 1.26 -7.87
C PRO A 179 2.38 2.45 -6.92
N MET A 180 1.13 2.91 -6.78
CA MET A 180 0.80 3.97 -5.84
C MET A 180 0.92 3.50 -4.38
N LEU A 181 0.56 2.24 -4.08
CA LEU A 181 0.74 1.66 -2.74
C LEU A 181 2.22 1.63 -2.33
N ILE A 182 3.13 1.29 -3.25
CA ILE A 182 4.59 1.37 -3.04
C ILE A 182 4.99 2.81 -2.70
N GLY A 183 4.56 3.79 -3.50
CA GLY A 183 4.87 5.20 -3.29
C GLY A 183 4.34 5.73 -1.97
N GLY A 184 3.08 5.42 -1.64
CA GLY A 184 2.45 5.78 -0.37
C GLY A 184 3.21 5.22 0.83
N ALA A 185 3.59 3.95 0.80
CA ALA A 185 4.37 3.32 1.86
C ALA A 185 5.76 3.94 2.04
N LEU A 186 6.45 4.28 0.93
CA LEU A 186 7.72 5.00 0.98
C LEU A 186 7.57 6.42 1.55
N LEU A 187 6.53 7.16 1.18
CA LEU A 187 6.26 8.50 1.73
C LEU A 187 5.90 8.44 3.23
N VAL A 188 5.10 7.45 3.65
CA VAL A 188 4.85 7.17 5.08
C VAL A 188 6.18 6.94 5.81
N SER A 189 7.09 6.17 5.21
CA SER A 189 8.42 5.90 5.80
C SER A 189 9.32 7.14 5.93
N ALA A 190 9.04 8.18 5.15
CA ALA A 190 9.82 9.42 5.08
C ALA A 190 9.16 10.60 5.83
N THR A 191 7.95 10.41 6.35
CA THR A 191 7.20 11.43 7.09
C THR A 191 7.59 11.38 8.58
N PRO A 192 7.97 12.51 9.22
CA PRO A 192 8.38 12.53 10.62
C PRO A 192 7.28 12.08 11.59
N ARG A 193 7.68 11.49 12.73
CA ARG A 193 6.74 11.18 13.83
C ARG A 193 6.27 12.45 14.53
N PHE A 194 5.13 12.34 15.22
CA PHE A 194 4.75 13.27 16.28
C PHE A 194 5.78 13.15 17.40
N ASP A 195 6.70 14.10 17.52
CA ASP A 195 7.49 14.21 18.74
C ASP A 195 6.68 15.03 19.74
N ARG A 196 6.31 14.42 20.87
CA ARG A 196 5.56 15.10 21.94
C ARG A 196 6.34 16.29 22.52
N ARG A 197 7.64 16.39 22.22
CA ARG A 197 8.54 17.49 22.62
C ARG A 197 8.33 18.80 21.86
N GLU A 198 7.56 18.82 20.77
CA GLU A 198 7.21 20.05 20.03
C GLU A 198 5.93 20.74 20.55
N ALA A 199 5.33 20.26 21.65
CA ALA A 199 4.25 21.02 22.30
C ALA A 199 4.83 22.35 22.78
N PRO A 200 4.26 23.51 22.41
CA PRO A 200 4.70 24.77 22.97
C PRO A 200 4.58 24.67 24.49
N ALA A 201 5.70 24.88 25.19
CA ALA A 201 5.67 25.11 26.62
C ALA A 201 4.86 26.39 26.85
N TYR A 202 3.56 26.25 27.05
CA TYR A 202 2.77 27.32 27.63
C TYR A 202 3.05 27.30 29.13
N ALA A 203 4.02 28.13 29.53
CA ALA A 203 4.33 28.50 30.90
C ALA A 203 4.52 30.02 30.92
#